data_AF-A0A0B0NZ51-F1
#
_entry.id   AF-A0A0B0NZ51-F1
#
_cell.length_a   1.000
_cell.length_b   1.000
_cell.length_c   1.000
_cell.angle_alpha   90.00
_cell.angle_beta   90.00
_cell.angle_gamma   90.00
#
_symmetry.space_group_name_H-M   'P 1'
#
loop_
_entity.id
_entity.type
_entity.pdbx_description
1 polymer ?
#
loop_
_entity_poly.entity_id
_entity_poly.type
_entity_poly.pdbx_seq_one_letter_code
_entity_poly.pdbx_strand_id
1 'polypeptide(L)'
;MAVTIKRAALIVAGLGVLSFILGVIAENKKPEAGIPIPGKGVVICKYPKDPSLALGYLSVAFLMLSTIAGYWSLFYPYKGKSVPHSVLFQSASFFVFFNIALFTSGVAATLLLWPTITEHLHLIRNVHHNPTTTCPTAKTGLLGGGAFVSLDSALFWLVALMLADNARHDHFYDVEKHSKAQVLPDGC
;
A
#
# COMPACT_ATOMS: atom_id res chain seq x y z
N MET A 1 -24.23 -6.22 -8.08
CA MET A 1 -24.00 -6.79 -6.74
C MET A 1 -23.50 -5.69 -5.82
N ALA A 2 -24.24 -5.32 -4.77
CA ALA A 2 -23.80 -4.28 -3.85
C ALA A 2 -22.52 -4.73 -3.14
N VAL A 3 -21.41 -4.01 -3.34
CA VAL A 3 -20.19 -4.20 -2.56
C VAL A 3 -20.57 -3.90 -1.10
N THR A 4 -20.28 -4.82 -0.18
CA THR A 4 -20.47 -4.60 1.26
C THR A 4 -19.14 -4.18 1.88
N ILE A 5 -19.17 -3.47 3.00
CA ILE A 5 -17.97 -3.03 3.71
C ILE A 5 -17.07 -4.23 4.05
N LYS A 6 -17.68 -5.36 4.43
CA LYS A 6 -16.97 -6.63 4.66
C LYS A 6 -16.21 -7.13 3.42
N ARG A 7 -16.80 -7.03 2.22
CA ARG A 7 -16.13 -7.40 0.97
C ARG A 7 -14.99 -6.45 0.63
N ALA A 8 -15.19 -5.15 0.83
CA ALA A 8 -14.13 -4.15 0.62
C ALA A 8 -12.95 -4.37 1.58
N ALA A 9 -13.23 -4.63 2.86
CA ALA A 9 -12.22 -4.97 3.86
C ALA A 9 -11.43 -6.23 3.47
N LEU A 10 -12.12 -7.30 3.02
CA LEU A 10 -11.45 -8.52 2.55
C LEU A 10 -10.56 -8.27 1.34
N ILE A 11 -10.98 -7.41 0.40
CA ILE A 11 -10.16 -7.05 -0.76
C ILE A 11 -8.91 -6.29 -0.32
N VAL A 12 -9.06 -5.25 0.51
CA VAL A 12 -7.92 -4.45 1.01
C VAL A 12 -6.95 -5.32 1.80
N ALA A 13 -7.46 -6.15 2.70
CA ALA A 13 -6.65 -7.09 3.49
C ALA A 13 -5.93 -8.11 2.59
N GLY A 14 -6.65 -8.72 1.64
CA GLY A 14 -6.07 -9.70 0.73
C GLY A 14 -4.96 -9.12 -0.15
N LEU A 15 -5.20 -7.94 -0.73
CA LEU A 15 -4.19 -7.24 -1.53
C LEU A 15 -2.98 -6.81 -0.69
N GLY A 16 -3.20 -6.32 0.53
CA GLY A 16 -2.12 -5.96 1.46
C GLY A 16 -1.26 -7.15 1.87
N VAL A 17 -1.87 -8.29 2.20
CA VAL A 17 -1.16 -9.53 2.54
C VAL A 17 -0.39 -10.07 1.34
N LEU A 18 -0.96 -10.02 0.14
CA LEU A 18 -0.25 -10.40 -1.09
C LEU A 18 0.96 -9.50 -1.34
N SER A 19 0.81 -8.18 -1.19
CA SER A 19 1.91 -7.22 -1.27
C SER A 19 3.05 -7.58 -0.31
N PHE A 20 2.70 -7.88 0.95
CA PHE A 20 3.66 -8.27 1.99
C PHE A 20 4.41 -9.56 1.64
N ILE A 21 3.68 -10.63 1.29
CA ILE A 21 4.28 -11.93 0.96
C ILE A 21 5.24 -11.79 -0.22
N LEU A 22 4.83 -11.09 -1.28
CA LEU A 22 5.65 -10.87 -2.46
C LEU A 22 6.91 -10.05 -2.15
N GLY A 23 6.79 -9.01 -1.31
CA GLY A 23 7.93 -8.20 -0.87
C GLY A 23 8.95 -9.00 -0.04
N VAL A 24 8.48 -9.86 0.86
CA VAL A 24 9.34 -10.75 1.65
C VAL A 24 10.02 -11.81 0.77
N ILE A 25 9.30 -12.38 -0.21
CA ILE A 25 9.91 -13.34 -1.15
C ILE A 25 10.93 -12.63 -2.05
N ALA A 26 10.66 -11.39 -2.47
CA ALA A 26 11.59 -10.59 -3.27
C ALA A 26 12.92 -10.35 -2.53
N GLU A 27 12.85 -10.04 -1.23
CA GLU A 27 14.02 -9.89 -0.36
C GLU A 27 14.80 -11.22 -0.23
N ASN A 28 14.11 -12.33 0.07
CA ASN A 28 14.77 -13.63 0.26
C ASN A 28 15.42 -14.19 -1.01
N LYS A 29 14.88 -13.86 -2.19
CA LYS A 29 15.43 -14.32 -3.48
C LYS A 29 16.50 -13.40 -4.06
N LYS A 30 16.83 -12.30 -3.38
CA LYS A 30 17.79 -11.33 -3.88
C LYS A 30 19.22 -11.86 -3.70
N PRO A 31 20.08 -11.83 -4.73
CA PRO A 31 21.48 -12.24 -4.58
C PRO A 31 22.27 -11.26 -3.71
N GLU A 32 23.21 -11.79 -2.94
CA GLU A 32 24.09 -10.99 -2.08
C GLU A 32 25.06 -10.12 -2.90
N ALA A 33 25.57 -10.63 -4.03
CA ALA A 33 26.49 -9.90 -4.91
C ALA A 33 26.40 -10.34 -6.39
N GLY A 34 26.70 -9.42 -7.30
CA GLY A 34 26.92 -9.75 -8.72
C GLY A 34 28.32 -10.35 -8.94
N ILE A 35 28.48 -11.15 -10.00
CA ILE A 35 29.79 -11.75 -10.34
C ILE A 35 30.57 -10.75 -11.20
N PRO A 36 31.75 -10.26 -10.77
CA PRO A 36 32.60 -9.41 -11.59
C PRO A 36 33.32 -10.25 -12.64
N ILE A 37 33.15 -9.93 -13.92
CA ILE A 37 33.91 -10.52 -15.01
C ILE A 37 34.95 -9.49 -15.47
N PRO A 38 36.25 -9.66 -15.12
CA PRO A 38 37.30 -8.73 -15.50
C PRO A 38 37.61 -8.84 -17.00
N GLY A 39 37.56 -7.72 -17.72
CA GLY A 39 38.01 -7.55 -19.10
C GLY A 39 39.24 -6.63 -19.20
N LYS A 40 39.75 -6.39 -20.42
CA LYS A 40 40.87 -5.45 -20.66
C LYS A 40 40.44 -4.01 -20.33
N GLY A 41 40.72 -3.54 -19.12
CA GLY A 41 40.45 -2.17 -18.67
C GLY A 41 38.98 -1.87 -18.31
N VAL A 42 38.11 -2.87 -18.30
CA VAL A 42 36.69 -2.75 -17.95
C VAL A 42 36.26 -3.95 -17.11
N VAL A 43 35.36 -3.75 -16.15
CA VAL A 43 34.71 -4.83 -15.39
C VAL A 43 33.25 -4.88 -15.83
N ILE A 44 32.81 -6.07 -16.26
CA ILE A 44 31.42 -6.33 -16.60
C ILE A 44 30.78 -7.04 -15.41
N CYS A 45 29.79 -6.40 -14.80
CA CYS A 45 29.03 -7.00 -13.71
C CYS A 45 27.93 -7.89 -14.29
N LYS A 46 28.06 -9.20 -14.10
CA LYS A 46 27.02 -10.15 -14.47
C LYS A 46 26.14 -10.42 -13.26
N TYR A 47 24.92 -9.91 -13.33
CA TYR A 47 23.88 -10.21 -12.37
C TYR A 47 23.08 -11.43 -12.86
N PRO A 48 22.77 -12.41 -11.98
CA PRO A 48 21.90 -13.51 -12.35
C PRO A 48 20.50 -13.01 -12.76
N LYS A 49 19.74 -13.82 -13.50
CA LYS A 49 18.34 -13.51 -13.79
C LYS A 49 17.52 -13.74 -12.53
N ASP A 50 17.41 -12.71 -11.71
CA ASP A 50 16.71 -12.82 -10.43
C ASP A 50 15.24 -12.40 -10.56
N PRO A 51 14.28 -13.21 -10.05
CA PRO A 51 12.87 -12.84 -10.06
C PRO A 51 12.54 -11.71 -9.08
N SER A 52 13.49 -11.29 -8.23
CA SER A 52 13.31 -10.25 -7.20
C SER A 52 12.82 -8.93 -7.78
N LEU A 53 13.27 -8.55 -8.98
CA LEU A 53 12.81 -7.33 -9.65
C LEU A 53 11.33 -7.41 -10.02
N ALA A 54 10.90 -8.53 -10.62
CA ALA A 54 9.51 -8.74 -10.98
C ALA A 54 8.61 -8.82 -9.73
N LEU A 55 9.06 -9.51 -8.69
CA LEU A 55 8.34 -9.62 -7.41
C LEU A 55 8.24 -8.28 -6.69
N GLY A 56 9.28 -7.45 -6.75
CA GLY A 56 9.27 -6.10 -6.19
C GLY A 56 8.27 -5.18 -6.89
N TYR A 57 8.25 -5.15 -8.23
CA TYR A 57 7.23 -4.40 -8.98
C TYR A 57 5.82 -4.92 -8.73
N LEU A 58 5.65 -6.25 -8.64
CA LEU A 58 4.36 -6.86 -8.36
C LEU A 58 3.86 -6.50 -6.95
N SER A 59 4.74 -6.51 -5.94
CA SER A 59 4.43 -6.06 -4.58
C SER A 59 3.94 -4.60 -4.57
N VAL A 60 4.65 -3.69 -5.26
CA VAL A 60 4.22 -2.29 -5.40
C VAL A 60 2.86 -2.19 -6.09
N ALA A 61 2.60 -2.97 -7.13
CA ALA A 61 1.31 -2.97 -7.82
C ALA A 61 0.17 -3.38 -6.87
N PHE A 62 0.36 -4.42 -6.06
CA PHE A 62 -0.62 -4.84 -5.06
C PHE A 62 -0.85 -3.81 -3.96
N LEU A 63 0.21 -3.14 -3.48
CA LEU A 63 0.10 -2.01 -2.55
C LEU A 63 -0.71 -0.85 -3.14
N MET A 64 -0.46 -0.49 -4.40
CA MET A 64 -1.22 0.57 -5.08
C MET A 64 -2.68 0.18 -5.22
N LEU A 65 -2.96 -1.07 -5.60
CA LEU A 65 -4.33 -1.58 -5.67
C LEU A 65 -5.01 -1.60 -4.29
N SER A 66 -4.32 -1.98 -3.21
CA SER A 66 -4.89 -1.96 -1.86
C SER A 66 -5.18 -0.53 -1.40
N THR A 67 -4.31 0.42 -1.74
CA THR A 67 -4.46 1.84 -1.41
C THR A 67 -5.64 2.46 -2.17
N ILE A 68 -5.76 2.18 -3.47
CA ILE A 68 -6.89 2.64 -4.30
C ILE A 68 -8.19 2.01 -3.80
N ALA A 69 -8.20 0.70 -3.54
CA ALA A 69 -9.38 0.02 -2.99
C ALA A 69 -9.76 0.56 -1.62
N GLY A 70 -8.78 0.82 -0.75
CA GLY A 70 -8.97 1.43 0.57
C GLY A 70 -9.59 2.82 0.45
N TYR A 71 -8.98 3.70 -0.33
CA TYR A 71 -9.49 5.04 -0.62
C TYR A 71 -10.91 4.99 -1.18
N TRP A 72 -11.17 4.15 -2.17
CA TRP A 72 -12.49 4.06 -2.79
C TRP A 72 -13.54 3.51 -1.81
N SER A 73 -13.17 2.54 -0.96
CA SER A 73 -14.06 1.98 0.06
C SER A 73 -14.53 3.01 1.11
N LEU A 74 -13.81 4.12 1.27
CA LEU A 74 -14.18 5.20 2.18
C LEU A 74 -15.25 6.14 1.61
N PHE A 75 -15.35 6.23 0.29
CA PHE A 75 -16.30 7.13 -0.38
C PHE A 75 -17.39 6.39 -1.15
N TYR A 76 -17.29 5.06 -1.26
CA TYR A 76 -18.30 4.27 -1.95
C TYR A 76 -19.64 4.27 -1.19
N PRO A 77 -20.77 4.56 -1.85
CA PRO A 77 -22.09 4.53 -1.21
C PRO A 77 -22.54 3.09 -0.97
N TYR A 78 -22.49 2.67 0.29
CA TYR A 78 -22.99 1.37 0.71
C TYR A 78 -24.52 1.41 0.86
N LYS A 79 -25.22 0.40 0.31
CA LYS A 79 -26.68 0.27 0.38
C LYS A 79 -27.48 1.47 -0.19
N GLY A 80 -26.91 2.21 -1.14
CA GLY A 80 -27.61 3.29 -1.85
C GLY A 80 -27.77 4.59 -1.04
N LYS A 81 -27.16 4.71 0.14
CA LYS A 81 -27.08 5.96 0.89
C LYS A 81 -25.63 6.45 0.91
N SER A 82 -25.36 7.56 0.23
CA SER A 82 -24.08 8.27 0.36
C SER A 82 -24.10 9.13 1.62
N VAL A 83 -22.95 9.23 2.29
CA VAL A 83 -22.77 10.15 3.42
C VAL A 83 -21.92 11.31 2.93
N PRO A 84 -22.30 12.57 3.22
CA PRO A 84 -21.53 13.74 2.79
C PRO A 84 -20.13 13.72 3.40
N HIS A 85 -19.12 14.07 2.59
CA HIS A 85 -17.71 14.05 2.99
C HIS A 85 -17.43 14.88 4.26
N SER A 86 -18.20 15.95 4.49
CA SER A 86 -18.11 16.80 5.68
C SER A 86 -18.36 16.05 6.99
N VAL A 87 -19.26 15.06 7.00
CA VAL A 87 -19.60 14.29 8.20
C VAL A 87 -18.51 13.26 8.52
N LEU A 88 -17.88 12.67 7.50
CA LEU A 88 -16.75 11.76 7.69
C LEU A 88 -15.52 12.48 8.26
N PHE A 89 -15.21 13.67 7.76
CA PHE A 89 -14.06 14.47 8.21
C PHE A 89 -14.30 15.28 9.47
N GLN A 90 -15.54 15.33 9.98
CA GLN A 90 -15.83 15.93 11.29
C GLN A 90 -15.20 15.12 12.44
N SER A 91 -15.00 13.81 12.25
CA SER A 91 -14.30 12.97 13.22
C SER A 91 -12.79 13.14 13.10
N ALA A 92 -12.17 13.75 14.12
CA ALA A 92 -10.71 13.94 14.17
C ALA A 92 -9.95 12.61 14.04
N SER A 93 -10.45 11.53 14.64
CA SER A 93 -9.85 10.19 14.54
C SER A 93 -9.80 9.70 13.10
N PHE A 94 -10.90 9.84 12.35
CA PHE A 94 -10.95 9.44 10.96
C PHE A 94 -9.92 10.18 10.10
N PHE A 95 -9.84 11.50 10.27
CA PHE A 95 -8.88 12.33 9.54
C PHE A 95 -7.43 11.94 9.84
N VAL A 96 -7.09 11.69 11.11
CA VAL A 96 -5.73 11.28 11.50
C VAL A 96 -5.36 9.93 10.89
N PHE A 97 -6.21 8.91 11.04
CA PHE A 97 -5.93 7.57 10.48
C PHE A 97 -5.84 7.58 8.96
N PHE A 98 -6.66 8.38 8.29
CA PHE A 98 -6.59 8.54 6.84
C PHE A 98 -5.24 9.12 6.38
N ASN A 99 -4.74 10.16 7.03
CA ASN A 99 -3.43 10.75 6.70
C ASN A 99 -2.27 9.79 7.02
N ILE A 100 -2.34 9.08 8.15
CA ILE A 100 -1.34 8.06 8.49
C ILE A 100 -1.33 6.95 7.44
N ALA A 101 -2.49 6.46 7.02
CA ALA A 101 -2.60 5.43 5.99
C ALA A 101 -1.95 5.87 4.68
N LEU A 102 -2.24 7.09 4.20
CA LEU A 102 -1.65 7.67 2.99
C LEU A 102 -0.13 7.83 3.10
N PHE A 103 0.35 8.40 4.21
CA PHE A 103 1.78 8.62 4.41
C PHE A 103 2.53 7.29 4.48
N THR A 104 1.97 6.31 5.20
CA THR A 104 2.56 4.97 5.33
C THR A 104 2.54 4.22 4.00
N SER A 105 1.48 4.35 3.19
CA SER A 105 1.45 3.82 1.81
C SER A 105 2.57 4.43 0.96
N GLY A 106 2.78 5.74 1.04
CA GLY A 106 3.84 6.43 0.32
C GLY A 106 5.22 5.95 0.74
N VAL A 107 5.47 5.84 2.05
CA VAL A 107 6.74 5.33 2.59
C VAL A 107 6.96 3.88 2.14
N ALA A 108 5.97 3.00 2.25
CA ALA A 108 6.06 1.63 1.76
C ALA A 108 6.41 1.59 0.26
N ALA A 109 5.73 2.39 -0.56
CA ALA A 109 6.01 2.46 -1.99
C ALA A 109 7.45 2.94 -2.26
N THR A 110 7.94 3.95 -1.55
CA THR A 110 9.34 4.39 -1.71
C THR A 110 10.36 3.34 -1.31
N LEU A 111 10.14 2.62 -0.20
CA LEU A 111 11.03 1.57 0.28
C LEU A 111 11.06 0.35 -0.65
N LEU A 112 9.96 0.07 -1.36
CA LEU A 112 9.89 -0.99 -2.38
C LEU A 112 10.43 -0.53 -3.76
N LEU A 113 10.11 0.69 -4.19
CA LEU A 113 10.51 1.23 -5.50
C LEU A 113 11.99 1.61 -5.55
N TRP A 114 12.54 2.16 -4.48
CA TRP A 114 13.94 2.58 -4.45
C TRP A 114 14.93 1.44 -4.76
N PRO A 115 14.92 0.31 -4.03
CA PRO A 115 15.83 -0.80 -4.31
C PRO A 115 15.54 -1.45 -5.67
N THR A 116 14.26 -1.59 -6.08
CA THR A 116 13.92 -2.18 -7.39
C THR A 116 14.42 -1.35 -8.56
N ILE A 117 14.27 -0.02 -8.52
CA ILE A 117 14.78 0.89 -9.56
C ILE A 117 16.31 0.89 -9.55
N THR A 118 16.93 0.90 -8.37
CA THR A 118 18.40 0.87 -8.25
C THR A 118 18.96 -0.43 -8.85
N GLU A 119 18.34 -1.57 -8.54
CA GLU A 119 18.70 -2.87 -9.11
C GLU A 119 18.48 -2.92 -10.63
N HIS A 120 17.36 -2.36 -11.12
CA HIS A 120 17.10 -2.20 -12.55
C HIS A 120 18.20 -1.38 -13.24
N LEU A 121 18.63 -0.28 -12.61
CA LEU A 121 19.66 0.59 -13.15
C LEU A 121 21.03 -0.10 -13.19
N HIS A 122 21.37 -0.87 -12.16
CA HIS A 122 22.60 -1.69 -12.14
C HIS A 122 22.61 -2.75 -13.24
N LEU A 123 21.46 -3.35 -13.55
CA LEU A 123 21.32 -4.30 -14.66
C LEU A 123 21.56 -3.66 -16.03
N ILE A 124 21.07 -2.43 -16.24
CA ILE A 124 21.27 -1.68 -17.50
C ILE A 124 22.70 -1.13 -17.60
N ARG A 125 23.26 -0.62 -16.50
CA ARG A 125 24.60 -0.02 -16.44
C ARG A 125 25.62 -1.00 -15.87
N ASN A 126 25.83 -2.10 -16.59
CA ASN A 126 26.67 -3.21 -16.16
C ASN A 126 28.17 -3.09 -16.51
N VAL A 127 28.57 -2.06 -17.27
CA VAL A 127 29.97 -1.83 -17.67
C VAL A 127 30.58 -0.73 -16.81
N HIS A 128 31.65 -1.06 -16.09
CA HIS A 128 32.43 -0.08 -15.32
C HIS A 128 33.85 0.02 -15.89
N HIS A 129 34.29 1.25 -16.15
CA HIS A 129 35.64 1.55 -16.67
C HIS A 129 36.73 1.54 -15.59
N ASN A 130 36.41 1.09 -14.37
CA ASN A 130 37.37 0.99 -13.28
C ASN A 130 37.59 -0.49 -12.90
N PRO A 131 38.83 -0.99 -12.98
CA PRO A 131 39.14 -2.40 -12.69
C PRO A 131 39.01 -2.79 -11.21
N THR A 132 38.87 -1.83 -10.27
CA THR A 132 38.72 -2.11 -8.84
C THR A 132 37.27 -2.07 -8.35
N THR A 133 36.29 -1.89 -9.24
CA THR A 133 34.89 -1.76 -8.84
C THR A 133 34.30 -3.11 -8.42
N THR A 134 33.84 -3.20 -7.16
CA THR A 134 32.99 -4.29 -6.69
C THR A 134 31.60 -4.11 -7.28
N CYS A 135 30.99 -5.17 -7.83
CA CYS A 135 29.65 -5.13 -8.42
C CYS A 135 28.58 -5.13 -7.31
N PRO A 136 28.09 -3.97 -6.85
CA PRO A 136 27.18 -3.92 -5.71
C PRO A 136 25.78 -4.27 -6.19
N THR A 137 25.00 -4.91 -5.34
CA THR A 137 23.54 -5.03 -5.52
C THR A 137 22.84 -4.01 -4.61
N ALA A 138 21.54 -3.78 -4.80
CA ALA A 138 20.77 -2.89 -3.93
C ALA A 138 20.88 -3.33 -2.44
N LYS A 139 20.74 -2.41 -1.49
CA LYS A 139 20.92 -2.71 -0.07
C LYS A 139 19.92 -3.77 0.40
N THR A 140 20.41 -4.84 1.03
CA THR A 140 19.57 -5.88 1.66
C THR A 140 18.80 -5.31 2.85
N GLY A 141 17.65 -5.89 3.13
CA GLY A 141 16.71 -5.51 4.19
C GLY A 141 15.72 -4.41 3.80
N LEU A 142 15.95 -3.67 2.70
CA LEU A 142 15.09 -2.55 2.32
C LEU A 142 13.76 -3.01 1.70
N LEU A 143 13.77 -4.08 0.88
CA LEU A 143 12.53 -4.65 0.33
C LEU A 143 11.72 -5.31 1.44
N GLY A 144 12.38 -6.02 2.35
CA GLY A 144 11.75 -6.59 3.54
C GLY A 144 11.10 -5.52 4.42
N GLY A 145 11.81 -4.43 4.70
CA GLY A 145 11.26 -3.28 5.43
C GLY A 145 10.06 -2.65 4.73
N GLY A 146 10.17 -2.40 3.42
CA GLY A 146 9.05 -1.91 2.61
C GLY A 146 7.83 -2.83 2.63
N ALA A 147 8.04 -4.15 2.64
CA ALA A 147 6.97 -5.13 2.76
C ALA A 147 6.22 -5.01 4.09
N PHE A 148 6.92 -4.88 5.22
CA PHE A 148 6.28 -4.67 6.52
C PHE A 148 5.51 -3.35 6.58
N VAL A 149 6.10 -2.25 6.08
CA VAL A 149 5.39 -0.95 6.03
C VAL A 149 4.15 -1.04 5.11
N SER A 150 4.20 -1.86 4.05
CA SER A 150 3.04 -2.10 3.18
C SER A 150 1.90 -2.81 3.91
N LEU A 151 2.23 -3.75 4.81
CA LEU A 151 1.26 -4.44 5.67
C LEU A 151 0.62 -3.48 6.68
N ASP A 152 1.44 -2.67 7.36
CA ASP A 152 0.97 -1.67 8.31
C ASP A 152 0.04 -0.65 7.64
N SER A 153 0.41 -0.22 6.42
CA SER A 153 -0.45 0.66 5.63
C SER A 153 -1.80 0.03 5.34
N ALA A 154 -1.85 -1.25 4.95
CA ALA A 154 -3.11 -1.96 4.72
C ALA A 154 -3.96 -2.05 6.00
N LEU A 155 -3.33 -2.28 7.16
CA LEU A 155 -4.02 -2.26 8.46
C LEU A 155 -4.61 -0.87 8.76
N PHE A 156 -3.88 0.21 8.53
CA PHE A 156 -4.40 1.57 8.72
C PHE A 156 -5.57 1.88 7.79
N TRP A 157 -5.54 1.40 6.53
CA TRP A 157 -6.71 1.51 5.63
C TRP A 157 -7.93 0.75 6.16
N LEU A 158 -7.75 -0.42 6.76
CA LEU A 158 -8.85 -1.18 7.39
C LEU A 158 -9.43 -0.46 8.61
N VAL A 159 -8.57 0.12 9.47
CA VAL A 159 -9.00 0.91 10.62
C VAL A 159 -9.79 2.14 10.15
N ALA A 160 -9.30 2.86 9.14
CA ALA A 160 -10.03 3.99 8.56
C ALA A 160 -11.41 3.57 8.01
N LEU A 161 -11.49 2.40 7.35
CA LEU A 161 -12.74 1.86 6.84
C LEU A 161 -13.73 1.52 7.96
N MET A 162 -13.26 0.94 9.08
CA MET A 162 -14.10 0.67 10.25
C MET A 162 -14.59 1.95 10.92
N LEU A 163 -13.72 2.94 11.09
CA LEU A 163 -14.10 4.24 11.65
C LEU A 163 -15.13 4.96 10.77
N ALA A 164 -14.97 4.88 9.46
CA ALA A 164 -15.96 5.40 8.53
C ALA A 164 -17.30 4.66 8.65
N ASP A 165 -17.31 3.34 8.83
CA ASP A 165 -18.56 2.59 9.02
C ASP A 165 -19.30 3.04 10.28
N ASN A 166 -18.58 3.18 11.41
CA ASN A 166 -19.16 3.67 12.66
C ASN A 166 -19.73 5.09 12.51
N ALA A 167 -18.95 6.02 11.93
CA ALA A 167 -19.39 7.40 11.71
C ALA A 167 -20.64 7.49 10.80
N ARG A 168 -20.73 6.62 9.79
CA ARG A 168 -21.93 6.54 8.95
C ARG A 168 -23.12 6.01 9.74
N HIS A 169 -22.91 4.99 10.59
CA HIS A 169 -23.98 4.41 11.38
C HIS A 169 -24.59 5.43 12.35
N ASP A 170 -23.73 6.19 13.04
CA ASP A 170 -24.14 7.26 13.95
C ASP A 170 -24.92 8.36 13.20
N HIS A 171 -24.44 8.78 12.03
CA HIS A 171 -25.14 9.77 11.22
C HIS A 171 -26.54 9.31 10.79
N PHE A 172 -26.70 8.06 10.35
CA PHE A 172 -28.02 7.54 9.98
C PHE A 172 -28.95 7.38 11.18
N TYR A 173 -28.42 7.02 12.35
CA TYR A 173 -29.19 6.95 13.59
C TYR A 173 -29.72 8.34 13.99
N ASP A 174 -28.87 9.37 13.93
CA ASP A 174 -29.26 10.75 14.25
C ASP A 174 -30.31 11.28 13.27
N VAL A 175 -30.14 11.04 11.96
CA VAL A 175 -31.11 11.46 10.94
C VAL A 175 -32.47 10.80 11.15
N GLU A 176 -32.51 9.50 11.47
CA GLU A 176 -33.78 8.80 11.76
C GLU A 176 -34.45 9.33 13.03
N LYS A 177 -33.68 9.63 14.07
CA LYS A 177 -34.19 10.22 15.32
C LYS A 177 -34.77 11.61 15.10
N HIS A 178 -34.09 12.47 14.35
CA HIS A 178 -34.58 13.80 14.01
C HIS A 178 -35.84 13.74 13.14
N SER A 179 -35.90 12.81 12.17
CA SER A 179 -37.08 12.57 11.35
C SER A 179 -38.29 12.15 12.20
N LYS A 180 -38.12 11.20 13.14
CA LYS A 180 -39.21 10.79 14.05
C LYS A 180 -39.64 11.90 15.01
N ALA A 181 -38.71 12.73 15.49
CA ALA A 181 -39.04 13.88 16.35
C ALA A 181 -39.83 14.97 15.61
N GLN A 182 -39.57 15.17 14.31
CA GLN A 182 -40.31 16.12 13.46
C GLN A 182 -41.71 15.64 13.03
N VAL A 183 -42.02 14.35 13.17
CA VAL A 183 -43.37 13.81 12.92
C VAL A 183 -44.24 13.83 14.19
N LEU A 184 -43.64 14.13 15.35
CA LEU A 184 -44.34 14.29 16.64
C LEU A 184 -44.48 15.74 17.16
N PRO A 185 -44.66 16.79 16.31
CA PRO A 185 -45.33 18.01 16.72
C PRO A 185 -46.70 18.05 16.04
N ASP A 186 -47.75 17.92 16.86
CA ASP A 186 -49.16 18.33 16.63
C ASP A 186 -50.12 17.38 17.38
N GLY A 187 -49.79 17.11 18.64
CA GLY A 187 -50.63 16.38 19.60
C GLY A 187 -50.87 17.23 20.85
N CYS A 188 -51.35 18.46 20.67
CA CYS A 188 -52.03 19.26 21.69
C CYS A 188 -53.30 19.86 21.09
#